data_AF-A0A8D0CGB7-F1
#
_entry.id   AF-A0A8D0CGB7-F1
#
_cell.length_a   1.000
_cell.length_b   1.000
_cell.length_c   1.000
_cell.angle_alpha   90.00
_cell.angle_beta   90.00
_cell.angle_gamma   90.00
#
_symmetry.space_group_name_H-M   'P 1'
#
loop_
_entity.id
_entity.type
_entity.pdbx_description
1 polymer ?
#
loop_
_entity_poly.entity_id
_entity_poly.type
_entity_poly.pdbx_seq_one_letter_code
_entity_poly.pdbx_strand_id
1 'polypeptide(L)'
;LQTKRRNDAQAKKGWGYVLPIHCTFVIWKTVEAYAVEDISEASYLDSYVLPNLYVKLRYCVSCDIHNQEVRNHSHKAWKDHTVLPRLRPFLSVH
;
A
#
# COMPACT_ATOMS: atom_id res chain seq x y z
N LEU A 1 29.00 -5.49 -17.48
CA LEU A 1 27.65 -5.59 -16.89
C LEU A 1 27.14 -4.18 -16.58
N GLN A 2 25.99 -3.79 -17.14
CA GLN A 2 25.38 -2.49 -16.82
C GLN A 2 24.47 -2.65 -15.59
N THR A 3 24.69 -1.84 -14.56
CA THR A 3 23.86 -1.82 -13.35
C THR A 3 22.62 -0.96 -13.59
N LYS A 4 21.42 -1.55 -13.47
CA LYS A 4 20.15 -0.84 -13.69
C LYS A 4 19.85 0.22 -12.62
N ARG A 5 20.17 -0.07 -11.35
CA ARG A 5 19.92 0.83 -10.20
C ARG A 5 21.17 0.89 -9.33
N ARG A 6 21.49 2.08 -8.80
CA ARG A 6 22.66 2.28 -7.92
C ARG A 6 22.58 1.51 -6.60
N ASN A 7 21.37 1.24 -6.10
CA ASN A 7 21.13 0.57 -4.84
C ASN A 7 20.73 -0.92 -4.99
N ASP A 8 20.91 -1.51 -6.18
CA ASP A 8 20.49 -2.88 -6.49
C ASP A 8 19.01 -3.19 -6.15
N ALA A 9 18.16 -2.14 -6.17
CA ALA A 9 16.76 -2.20 -5.74
C ALA A 9 16.55 -2.60 -4.26
N GLN A 10 17.55 -2.42 -3.40
CA GLN A 10 17.48 -2.71 -1.98
C GLN A 10 17.79 -1.47 -1.12
N ALA A 11 17.28 -1.46 0.12
CA ALA A 11 17.52 -0.37 1.07
C ALA A 11 18.73 -0.62 1.99
N LYS A 12 19.29 -1.83 1.96
CA LYS A 12 20.38 -2.29 2.83
C LYS A 12 21.68 -1.52 2.58
N LYS A 13 22.30 -0.95 3.62
CA LYS A 13 23.58 -0.21 3.55
C LYS A 13 24.45 -0.49 4.78
N GLY A 14 25.66 -1.02 4.60
CA GLY A 14 26.57 -1.33 5.72
C GLY A 14 26.23 -2.61 6.49
N TRP A 15 25.34 -3.45 5.95
CA TRP A 15 24.96 -4.74 6.55
C TRP A 15 25.35 -5.88 5.61
N GLY A 16 25.68 -7.05 6.16
CA GLY A 16 25.99 -8.26 5.38
C GLY A 16 24.76 -9.10 5.03
N TYR A 17 23.75 -9.14 5.90
CA TYR A 17 22.52 -9.93 5.75
C TYR A 17 21.31 -9.20 6.36
N VAL A 18 20.10 -9.50 5.86
CA VAL A 18 18.82 -9.03 6.40
C VAL A 18 17.86 -10.22 6.39
N LEU A 19 17.06 -10.39 7.45
CA LEU A 19 16.11 -11.49 7.57
C LEU A 19 15.10 -11.49 6.41
N PRO A 20 14.81 -12.64 5.78
CA PRO A 20 13.79 -12.75 4.76
C PRO A 20 12.41 -12.54 5.38
N ILE A 21 11.51 -11.99 4.58
CA ILE A 21 10.12 -11.73 4.99
C ILE A 21 9.22 -12.33 3.92
N HIS A 22 8.11 -12.93 4.35
CA HIS A 22 7.10 -13.46 3.45
C HIS A 22 6.18 -12.35 2.92
N CYS A 23 5.64 -12.58 1.72
CA CYS A 23 4.60 -11.71 1.17
C CYS A 23 3.34 -11.84 2.03
N THR A 24 2.77 -10.70 2.44
CA THR A 24 1.53 -10.62 3.19
C THR A 24 0.46 -9.99 2.30
N PHE A 25 -0.60 -10.73 2.02
CA PHE A 25 -1.72 -10.30 1.19
C PHE A 25 -2.95 -10.11 2.08
N VAL A 26 -3.22 -8.87 2.51
CA VAL A 26 -4.48 -8.55 3.19
C VAL A 26 -4.91 -7.14 2.86
N ILE A 27 -5.91 -6.98 1.99
CA ILE A 27 -6.62 -5.70 1.84
C ILE A 27 -8.09 -5.99 2.02
N TRP A 28 -8.62 -5.87 3.25
CA TRP A 28 -10.06 -5.70 3.49
C TRP A 28 -10.28 -4.69 4.62
N LYS A 29 -11.36 -3.90 4.48
CA LYS A 29 -11.97 -3.23 5.63
C LYS A 29 -12.64 -4.30 6.49
N THR A 30 -12.67 -4.12 7.82
CA THR A 30 -13.37 -5.07 8.72
C THR A 30 -14.81 -5.30 8.29
N VAL A 31 -15.43 -4.25 7.76
CA VAL A 31 -16.79 -4.21 7.25
C VAL A 31 -16.76 -3.40 5.95
N GLU A 32 -17.46 -3.88 4.92
CA GLU A 32 -17.61 -3.15 3.66
C GLU A 32 -18.56 -1.95 3.84
N ALA A 33 -18.37 -0.87 3.07
CA ALA A 33 -19.07 0.40 3.30
C ALA A 33 -20.61 0.27 3.35
N TYR A 34 -21.20 -0.58 2.50
CA TYR A 34 -22.65 -0.80 2.51
C TYR A 34 -23.12 -1.58 3.75
N ALA A 35 -22.29 -2.50 4.26
CA ALA A 35 -22.60 -3.33 5.41
C ALA A 35 -22.48 -2.56 6.75
N VAL A 36 -21.97 -1.32 6.72
CA VAL A 36 -21.89 -0.47 7.92
C VAL A 36 -23.28 -0.10 8.43
N GLU A 37 -24.22 0.20 7.53
CA GLU A 37 -25.60 0.56 7.89
C GLU A 37 -26.35 -0.64 8.47
N ASP A 38 -26.30 -1.79 7.79
CA ASP A 38 -26.93 -3.04 8.25
C ASP A 38 -26.44 -3.46 9.64
N ILE A 39 -25.12 -3.35 9.89
CA ILE A 39 -24.55 -3.68 11.20
C ILE A 39 -24.98 -2.66 12.24
N SER A 40 -25.06 -1.37 11.90
CA SER A 40 -25.51 -0.34 12.84
C SER A 40 -26.98 -0.52 13.23
N GLU A 41 -27.86 -0.92 12.31
CA GLU A 41 -29.28 -1.20 12.60
C GLU A 41 -29.44 -2.47 13.44
N ALA A 42 -28.65 -3.51 13.17
CA ALA A 42 -28.66 -4.75 13.94
C ALA A 42 -27.94 -4.65 15.29
N SER A 43 -27.23 -3.56 15.56
CA SER A 43 -26.48 -3.35 16.79
C SER A 43 -27.43 -3.06 17.96
N TYR A 44 -27.12 -3.62 19.14
CA TYR A 44 -27.81 -3.25 20.37
C TYR A 44 -27.49 -1.81 20.82
N LEU A 45 -26.35 -1.26 20.40
CA LEU A 45 -25.88 0.08 20.76
C LEU A 45 -26.19 1.06 19.62
N ASP A 46 -26.88 2.16 19.94
CA ASP A 46 -27.26 3.23 18.98
C ASP A 46 -26.05 3.89 18.27
N SER A 47 -24.85 3.81 18.86
CA SER A 47 -23.63 4.41 18.32
C SER A 47 -22.42 3.48 18.43
N TYR A 48 -22.50 2.28 17.83
CA TYR A 48 -21.38 1.36 17.82
C TYR A 48 -20.27 1.80 16.84
N VAL A 49 -19.06 2.02 17.36
CA VAL A 49 -17.90 2.34 16.53
C VAL A 49 -17.26 1.06 16.03
N LEU A 50 -17.31 0.84 14.71
CA LEU A 50 -16.67 -0.31 14.08
C LEU A 50 -15.13 -0.25 14.25
N PRO A 51 -14.48 -1.36 14.65
CA PRO A 51 -13.04 -1.38 14.84
C PRO A 51 -12.29 -1.32 13.51
N ASN A 52 -11.21 -0.54 13.49
CA ASN A 52 -10.27 -0.49 12.37
C ASN A 52 -9.36 -1.71 12.36
N LEU A 53 -9.27 -2.41 11.22
CA LEU A 53 -8.27 -3.44 10.98
C LEU A 53 -6.93 -2.81 10.59
N TYR A 54 -5.88 -3.05 11.38
CA TYR A 54 -4.52 -2.59 11.09
C TYR A 54 -3.65 -3.76 10.64
N VAL A 55 -3.34 -3.83 9.34
CA VAL A 55 -2.41 -4.83 8.79
C VAL A 55 -1.27 -4.14 8.05
N LYS A 56 -0.05 -4.63 8.26
CA LYS A 56 1.12 -4.19 7.51
C LYS A 56 1.28 -5.05 6.25
N LEU A 57 0.96 -4.48 5.10
CA LEU A 57 1.18 -5.10 3.81
C LEU A 57 2.67 -5.19 3.47
N ARG A 58 3.07 -6.33 2.91
CA ARG A 58 4.42 -6.55 2.40
C ARG A 58 4.33 -7.38 1.12
N TYR A 59 4.79 -6.82 0.00
CA TYR A 59 4.78 -7.53 -1.29
C TYR A 59 6.21 -7.85 -1.73
N CYS A 60 6.40 -9.01 -2.36
CA CYS A 60 7.55 -9.19 -3.24
C CYS A 60 7.33 -8.39 -4.52
N VAL A 61 8.42 -8.18 -5.27
CA VAL A 61 8.41 -7.35 -6.47
C VAL A 61 7.38 -7.83 -7.51
N SER A 62 7.18 -9.15 -7.67
CA SER A 62 6.19 -9.67 -8.63
C SER A 62 4.75 -9.34 -8.22
N CYS A 63 4.41 -9.51 -6.95
CA CYS A 63 3.06 -9.22 -6.44
C CYS A 63 2.75 -7.73 -6.47
N ASP A 64 3.74 -6.88 -6.19
CA ASP A 64 3.61 -5.42 -6.20
C ASP A 64 3.30 -4.89 -7.61
N ILE A 65 3.94 -5.50 -8.63
CA ILE A 65 3.68 -5.20 -10.05
C ILE A 65 2.32 -5.76 -10.49
N HIS A 66 1.97 -6.98 -10.05
CA HIS A 66 0.71 -7.63 -10.41
C HIS A 66 -0.51 -6.87 -9.86
N ASN A 67 -0.43 -6.40 -8.61
CA ASN A 67 -1.48 -5.58 -7.98
C ASN A 67 -1.44 -4.10 -8.43
N GLN A 68 -0.48 -3.74 -9.30
CA GLN A 68 -0.30 -2.38 -9.84
C GLN A 68 -0.02 -1.29 -8.80
N GLU A 69 0.45 -1.67 -7.61
CA GLU A 69 0.95 -0.75 -6.58
C GLU A 69 2.24 -0.06 -7.06
N VAL A 70 3.11 -0.84 -7.73
CA VAL A 70 4.33 -0.34 -8.37
C VAL A 70 4.24 -0.50 -9.88
N ARG A 71 4.69 0.53 -10.60
CA ARG A 71 4.66 0.59 -12.07
C ARG A 71 6.06 0.72 -12.65
N ASN A 72 6.21 0.35 -13.92
CA ASN A 72 7.43 0.63 -14.65
C ASN A 72 7.54 2.13 -14.94
N HIS A 73 8.67 2.72 -14.58
CA HIS A 73 8.97 4.12 -14.82
C HIS A 73 10.04 4.28 -15.91
N SER A 74 10.14 5.47 -16.50
CA SER A 74 11.25 5.81 -17.40
C SER A 74 12.57 5.88 -16.62
N HIS A 75 13.70 5.73 -17.32
CA HIS A 75 15.03 5.78 -16.68
C HIS A 75 15.28 7.09 -15.92
N LYS A 76 14.79 8.22 -16.44
CA LYS A 76 14.92 9.54 -15.79
C LYS A 76 14.07 9.61 -14.51
N ALA A 77 12.88 9.01 -14.51
CA ALA A 77 11.96 9.04 -13.37
C ALA A 77 12.33 8.06 -12.24
N TRP A 78 13.25 7.10 -12.45
CA TRP A 78 13.65 6.15 -11.39
C TRP A 78 14.32 6.76 -10.17
N LYS A 79 14.86 7.97 -10.32
CA LYS A 79 15.51 8.71 -9.23
C LYS A 79 14.51 9.55 -8.43
N ASP A 80 13.28 9.68 -8.91
CA ASP A 80 12.23 10.35 -8.18
C ASP A 80 11.71 9.44 -7.07
N HIS A 81 11.86 9.91 -5.83
CA HIS A 81 11.41 9.21 -4.63
C HIS A 81 10.14 9.88 -4.05
N THR A 82 9.51 10.78 -4.79
CA THR A 82 8.28 11.45 -4.40
C THR A 82 7.13 10.46 -4.42
N VAL A 83 6.43 10.33 -3.29
CA VAL A 83 5.23 9.50 -3.18
C VAL A 83 4.07 10.23 -3.84
N LEU A 84 3.34 9.56 -4.73
CA LEU A 84 2.13 10.12 -5.33
C LEU A 84 1.07 10.40 -4.24
N PRO A 85 0.46 11.60 -4.21
CA PRO A 85 -0.66 11.88 -3.32
C PRO A 85 -1.81 10.92 -3.61
N ARG A 86 -2.28 10.20 -2.58
CA ARG A 86 -3.41 9.25 -2.70
C ARG A 86 -4.75 9.94 -2.95
N LEU A 87 -4.86 11.21 -2.56
CA LEU A 87 -6.02 12.04 -2.80
C LEU A 87 -5.81 12.77 -4.12
N ARG A 88 -6.74 12.61 -5.08
CA ARG A 88 -6.83 13.57 -6.17
C ARG A 88 -7.15 14.93 -5.53
N PRO A 89 -6.43 16.01 -5.85
CA PRO A 89 -6.93 17.34 -5.54
C PRO A 89 -8.31 17.44 -6.20
N PHE A 90 -9.33 17.71 -5.39
CA PHE A 90 -10.63 18.10 -5.94
C PHE A 90 -10.34 19.38 -6.72
N LEU A 91 -10.29 19.30 -8.05
CA LEU A 91 -10.24 20.50 -8.88
C LEU A 91 -11.58 21.21 -8.65
N SER A 92 -11.60 22.12 -7.69
CA SER A 92 -12.59 23.19 -7.64
C SER A 92 -12.36 24.00 -8.91
N VAL A 93 -13.14 23.69 -9.94
CA VAL A 93 -13.37 24.60 -11.05
C VAL A 93 -14.21 25.73 -10.44
N HIS A 94 -13.62 26.90 -10.30
CA HIS A 94 -14.33 28.17 -10.10
C HIS A 94 -14.88 28.64 -11.45
#